data_AF-A0A920QG61-F1
#
_entry.id   AF-A0A920QG61-F1
#
_cell.length_a   1.000
_cell.length_b   1.000
_cell.length_c   1.000
_cell.angle_alpha   90.00
_cell.angle_beta   90.00
_cell.angle_gamma   90.00
#
_symmetry.space_group_name_H-M   'P 1'
#
loop_
_entity.id
_entity.type
_entity.pdbx_description
1 polymer ?
#
loop_
_entity_poly.entity_id
_entity_poly.type
_entity_poly.pdbx_seq_one_letter_code
_entity_poly.pdbx_strand_id
1 'polypeptide(L)' 'MIAGGVFVLEAISVLIQTGWFKHTRRKYGEGKRVFLMAPLHHHFEKKGWYESQVVARFYILGILFAVLALSTLKLR' A
#
# COMPACT_ATOMS: atom_id res chain seq x y z
N MET A 1 -7.93 -13.92 10.14
CA MET A 1 -6.93 -13.69 9.08
C MET A 1 -7.37 -12.50 8.21
N ILE A 2 -7.53 -11.32 8.82
CA ILE A 2 -8.06 -10.08 8.18
C ILE A 2 -6.91 -9.15 7.75
N ALA A 3 -5.70 -9.45 8.20
CA ALA A 3 -4.51 -8.65 7.97
C ALA A 3 -3.90 -8.81 6.57
N GLY A 4 -4.09 -9.98 5.91
CA GLY A 4 -3.32 -10.35 4.71
C GLY A 4 -3.39 -9.35 3.55
N GLY A 5 -4.58 -8.87 3.19
CA GLY A 5 -4.75 -7.96 2.04
C GLY A 5 -4.09 -6.60 2.24
N VAL A 6 -4.22 -6.02 3.44
CA VAL A 6 -3.55 -4.76 3.81
C VAL A 6 -2.04 -4.95 3.88
N PHE A 7 -1.56 -6.05 4.45
CA PHE A 7 -0.13 -6.38 4.49
C PHE A 7 0.46 -6.56 3.08
N VAL A 8 -0.29 -7.13 2.14
CA VAL A 8 0.14 -7.25 0.74
C VAL A 8 0.26 -5.87 0.09
N LEU A 9 -0.69 -4.96 0.30
CA LEU A 9 -0.61 -3.60 -0.22
C LEU A 9 0.56 -2.81 0.37
N GLU A 10 0.80 -2.96 1.68
CA GLU A 10 1.95 -2.39 2.37
C GLU A 10 3.28 -2.90 1.79
N ALA A 11 3.42 -4.22 1.60
CA ALA A 11 4.61 -4.83 1.02
C ALA A 11 4.83 -4.39 -0.45
N ILE A 12 3.76 -4.33 -1.25
CA ILE A 12 3.81 -3.85 -2.63
C ILE A 12 4.26 -2.38 -2.66
N SER A 13 3.79 -1.55 -1.73
CA SER A 13 4.20 -0.13 -1.67
C SER A 13 5.70 0.04 -1.44
N VAL A 14 6.30 -0.81 -0.59
CA VAL A 14 7.74 -0.82 -0.33
C VAL A 14 8.51 -1.32 -1.55
N LEU A 15 8.02 -2.37 -2.22
CA LEU A 15 8.60 -2.90 -3.46
C LEU A 15 8.62 -1.86 -4.58
N ILE A 16 7.51 -1.17 -4.80
CA ILE A 16 7.41 -0.10 -5.80
C ILE A 16 8.35 1.05 -5.43
N GLN A 17 8.33 1.50 -4.17
CA GLN A 17 9.16 2.62 -3.73
C GLN A 17 10.65 2.34 -3.90
N THR A 18 11.12 1.18 -3.43
CA THR A 18 12.54 0.79 -3.50
C THR A 18 12.98 0.48 -4.93
N GLY A 19 12.13 -0.21 -5.71
CA GLY A 19 12.35 -0.48 -7.12
C GLY A 19 12.46 0.80 -7.94
N TRP A 20 11.52 1.73 -7.76
CA TRP A 20 11.51 3.01 -8.45
C TRP A 20 12.69 3.89 -8.06
N PHE A 21 13.01 3.98 -6.77
CA PHE A 21 14.15 4.75 -6.30
C PHE A 21 15.48 4.22 -6.87
N LYS A 22 15.64 2.89 -6.91
CA LYS A 22 16.84 2.27 -7.50
C LYS A 22 16.90 2.45 -9.01
N HIS A 23 15.77 2.31 -9.70
CA HIS A 23 15.70 2.47 -11.16
C HIS A 23 16.00 3.92 -11.57
N THR A 24 15.37 4.90 -10.92
CA THR A 24 15.57 6.32 -11.22
C THR A 24 16.97 6.79 -10.85
N ARG A 25 17.53 6.33 -9.74
CA ARG A 25 18.92 6.61 -9.37
C ARG A 25 19.92 6.06 -10.40
N ARG A 26 19.65 4.88 -10.97
CA ARG A 26 20.49 4.30 -12.04
C ARG A 26 20.34 5.01 -13.39
N LYS A 27 19.14 5.50 -13.72
CA LYS A 27 18.84 6.10 -15.03
C LYS A 27 19.11 7.60 -15.10
N TYR A 28 18.91 8.33 -14.01
CA TYR A 28 18.95 9.79 -13.96
C TYR A 28 19.94 10.35 -12.92
N GLY A 29 20.71 9.50 -12.24
CA GLY A 29 21.63 9.90 -11.16
C GLY A 29 20.94 10.26 -9.84
N GLU A 30 19.68 10.69 -9.89
CA GLU A 30 18.87 11.07 -8.74
C GLU A 30 17.75 10.07 -8.46
N GLY A 31 17.62 9.67 -7.19
CA GLY A 31 16.55 8.78 -6.76
C GLY A 31 15.24 9.54 -6.58
N LYS A 32 14.25 9.27 -7.43
CA LYS A 32 12.90 9.81 -7.29
C LYS A 32 12.04 8.86 -6.45
N ARG A 33 11.16 9.43 -5.62
CA ARG A 33 10.24 8.69 -4.74
C ARG A 33 8.83 8.78 -5.31
N VAL A 34 8.08 7.67 -5.28
CA VAL A 34 6.66 7.66 -5.72
C VAL A 34 5.76 8.10 -4.57
N PHE A 35 6.02 7.55 -3.38
CA PHE A 35 5.34 7.91 -2.14
C PHE A 35 6.22 8.84 -1.30
N LEU A 36 5.59 9.77 -0.56
CA LEU A 36 6.28 10.63 0.42
C LEU A 36 7.11 9.81 1.44
N MET A 37 6.58 8.66 1.85
CA MET A 37 7.23 7.67 2.70
C MET A 37 6.59 6.32 2.38
N ALA A 38 7.37 5.25 2.40
CA ALA A 38 6.84 3.88 2.41
C ALA A 38 7.20 3.28 3.78
N PRO A 39 6.30 2.53 4.43
CA PRO A 39 5.05 1.96 3.90
C PRO A 39 3.89 2.97 3.72
N LEU A 40 2.78 2.51 3.14
CA LEU A 40 1.61 3.32 2.78
C LEU A 40 0.96 4.02 3.97
N HIS A 41 0.91 3.42 5.16
CA HIS A 41 0.32 4.10 6.33
C HIS A 41 1.10 5.36 6.73
N HIS A 42 2.45 5.29 6.74
CA HIS A 42 3.31 6.46 7.00
C HIS A 42 3.17 7.55 5.94
N HIS A 43 2.83 7.19 4.70
CA HIS A 43 2.53 8.17 3.66
C HIS A 43 1.33 9.05 4.05
N PHE A 44 0.27 8.44 4.58
CA PHE A 44 -0.92 9.16 4.99
C PHE A 44 -0.72 9.94 6.29
N GLU A 45 0.07 9.43 7.23
CA GLU A 45 0.46 10.18 8.43
C GLU A 45 1.25 11.44 8.08
N LYS A 46 2.21 11.35 7.15
CA LYS A 46 2.91 12.55 6.62
C LYS A 46 2.00 13.52 5.89
N LYS A 47 0.83 13.07 5.43
CA LYS A 47 -0.20 13.90 4.82
C LYS A 47 -1.13 14.55 5.86
N GLY A 48 -0.88 14.33 7.14
CA GLY A 48 -1.62 14.92 8.26
C GLY A 48 -2.80 14.07 8.75
N TRP A 49 -2.84 12.77 8.43
CA TRP A 49 -3.92 11.90 8.91
C TRP A 49 -3.53 11.26 10.25
N TYR A 50 -4.52 11.12 11.13
CA TYR A 50 -4.35 10.35 12.37
C TYR A 50 -4.24 8.85 12.07
N GLU A 51 -3.39 8.15 12.82
CA GLU A 51 -3.15 6.71 12.65
C GLU A 51 -4.47 5.91 12.66
N SER A 52 -5.37 6.21 13.61
CA SER A 52 -6.68 5.56 13.70
C SER A 52 -7.54 5.75 12.46
N GLN A 53 -7.49 6.93 11.83
CA GLN A 53 -8.21 7.22 10.59
C GLN A 53 -7.64 6.43 9.41
N VAL A 54 -6.32 6.32 9.32
CA VAL A 54 -5.65 5.54 8.27
C VAL A 54 -6.01 4.07 8.41
N VAL A 55 -5.86 3.53 9.62
CA VAL A 55 -6.16 2.13 9.95
C VAL A 55 -7.62 1.79 9.65
N ALA A 56 -8.57 2.63 10.07
CA ALA A 56 -10.00 2.41 9.80
C ALA A 56 -10.32 2.36 8.29
N ARG A 57 -9.72 3.25 7.49
CA ARG A 57 -9.93 3.26 6.02
C ARG A 57 -9.29 2.05 5.33
N PHE A 58 -8.14 1.60 5.82
CA PHE A 58 -7.48 0.40 5.31
C PHE A 58 -8.30 -0.86 5.63
N TYR A 59 -8.99 -0.91 6.78
CA TYR A 59 -9.94 -1.97 7.10
C TYR A 59 -11.11 -2.02 6.13
N ILE A 60 -11.70 -0.87 5.79
CA ILE A 60 -12.81 -0.82 4.81
C ILE A 60 -12.35 -1.37 3.45
N LEU A 61 -11.15 -1.00 2.99
CA LEU A 61 -10.56 -1.53 1.76
C LEU A 61 -10.28 -3.04 1.85
N GLY A 62 -9.76 -3.50 2.99
CA GLY A 62 -9.51 -4.93 3.22
C GLY A 62 -10.78 -5.78 3.17
N ILE A 63 -11.88 -5.29 3.77
CA ILE A 63 -13.19 -5.95 3.71
C ILE A 63 -13.73 -5.95 2.28
N LEU A 64 -13.60 -4.85 1.55
CA LEU A 64 -14.02 -4.77 0.14
C LEU A 64 -13.28 -5.81 -0.73
N PHE A 65 -11.96 -5.90 -0.60
CA PHE A 65 -11.18 -6.91 -1.32
C PHE A 65 -11.52 -8.33 -0.89
N ALA A 66 -11.81 -8.57 0.39
CA ALA A 66 -12.24 -9.88 0.88
C ALA A 66 -13.60 -10.29 0.29
N VAL A 67 -14.56 -9.37 0.21
CA VAL A 67 -15.87 -9.60 -0.43
C VAL A 67 -15.70 -9.87 -1.92
N LEU A 68 -14.88 -9.10 -2.62
CA LEU A 68 -14.57 -9.34 -4.03
C LEU A 68 -13.93 -10.71 -4.24
N ALA A 69 -12.92 -11.08 -3.44
CA ALA A 69 -12.27 -12.39 -3.53
C ALA A 69 -13.25 -13.55 -3.29
N LEU A 70 -14.14 -13.43 -2.29
CA LEU A 70 -15.19 -14.41 -2.03
C LEU A 70 -16.22 -14.49 -3.16
N SER A 71 -16.54 -13.36 -3.81
CA SER A 71 -17.44 -13.33 -4.96
C SER A 71 -16.84 -14.03 -6.19
N THR A 72 -15.52 -13.87 -6.41
CA THR A 72 -14.79 -14.57 -7.48
C THR A 72 -14.74 -16.08 -7.23
N LEU A 73 -14.65 -16.50 -5.97
CA LEU A 73 -14.63 -17.92 -5.61
C LEU A 73 -15.97 -18.63 -5.86
N LYS A 74 -17.09 -17.89 -5.88
CA LYS A 74 -18.43 -18.43 -6.19
C LYS A 74 -18.75 -18.51 -7.68
N LEU A 75 -17.83 -18.12 -8.57
CA LEU A 75 -17.98 -18.23 -10.03
C LEU A 75 -17.53 -19.60 -10.59
N ARG A 76 -17.68 -20.68 -9.81
CA ARG A 76 -17.49 -22.06 -10.28
C ARG A 76 -18.65 -22.94 -9.85
#